data_AF-A0A7S2RMX6-F1
#
_entry.id   AF-A0A7S2RMX6-F1
#
_cell.length_a   1.000
_cell.length_b   1.000
_cell.length_c   1.000
_cell.angle_alpha   90.00
_cell.angle_beta   90.00
_cell.angle_gamma   90.00
#
_symmetry.space_group_name_H-M   'P 1'
#
loop_
_entity.id
_entity.type
_entity.pdbx_description
1 polymer ?
#
loop_
_entity_poly.entity_id
_entity_poly.type
_entity_poly.pdbx_seq_one_letter_code
_entity_poly.pdbx_strand_id
1 'polypeptide(L)'
;KEEIVSVSKKRRVSTNEQDDEDEDHRPAACFRAQLSNAQVFVSTLKGLASGKKDQHANCSIDDKGMRFVTTDVAQAIQGCATFNYKVFQIWELNQQGQGEEEEEEEEEE
;
A
#
# COMPACT_ATOMS: atom_id res chain seq x y z
N LYS A 1 -48.84 6.10 -18.97
CA LYS A 1 -47.80 5.29 -18.29
C LYS A 1 -46.92 4.75 -19.39
N GLU A 2 -45.85 5.45 -19.70
CA GLU A 2 -44.93 5.07 -20.77
C GLU A 2 -43.64 4.61 -20.11
N GLU A 3 -43.32 3.35 -20.36
CA GLU A 3 -42.14 2.63 -19.93
C GLU A 3 -41.01 2.98 -20.89
N ILE A 4 -39.94 3.59 -20.37
CA ILE A 4 -38.71 3.83 -21.14
C ILE A 4 -37.66 2.87 -20.57
N VAL A 5 -37.50 1.74 -21.26
CA VAL A 5 -36.32 0.87 -21.18
C VAL A 5 -35.28 1.38 -22.16
N SER A 6 -34.01 1.09 -21.86
CA SER A 6 -32.81 1.14 -22.74
C SER A 6 -32.02 2.46 -22.66
N VAL A 7 -30.69 2.50 -22.59
CA VAL A 7 -29.66 1.56 -23.05
C VAL A 7 -28.40 1.69 -22.17
N SER A 8 -27.78 0.55 -21.84
CA SER A 8 -26.44 0.45 -21.21
C SER A 8 -25.35 1.12 -22.05
N LYS A 9 -24.71 2.16 -21.52
CA LYS A 9 -23.57 2.81 -22.18
C LYS A 9 -22.25 2.15 -21.73
N LYS A 10 -21.87 1.08 -22.43
CA LYS A 10 -20.51 0.52 -22.44
C LYS A 10 -19.54 1.61 -22.95
N ARG A 11 -18.74 2.21 -22.06
CA ARG A 11 -17.55 2.99 -22.48
C ARG A 11 -16.47 2.00 -22.89
N ARG A 12 -16.31 1.80 -24.21
CA ARG A 12 -15.06 1.29 -24.80
C ARG A 12 -14.01 2.40 -24.64
N VAL A 13 -12.93 2.13 -23.92
CA VAL A 13 -11.68 2.87 -24.07
C VAL A 13 -10.89 2.12 -25.14
N SER A 14 -10.59 2.81 -26.24
CA SER A 14 -9.74 2.29 -27.30
C SER A 14 -8.29 2.27 -26.83
N THR A 15 -7.65 1.12 -26.99
CA THR A 15 -6.21 0.91 -26.90
C THR A 15 -5.57 1.25 -28.23
N ASN A 16 -4.46 2.00 -28.22
CA ASN A 16 -3.22 1.77 -28.99
C ASN A 16 -2.41 3.08 -28.99
N GLU A 17 -1.23 3.09 -28.38
CA GLU A 17 0.04 3.41 -29.06
C GLU A 17 1.12 2.52 -28.41
N GLN A 18 1.85 1.79 -29.25
CA GLN A 18 3.02 1.00 -28.89
C GLN A 18 4.20 1.97 -28.88
N ASP A 19 4.96 2.00 -27.79
CA ASP A 19 6.32 2.52 -27.76
C ASP A 19 7.21 1.37 -27.29
N ASP A 20 8.12 0.95 -28.15
CA ASP A 20 9.16 -0.04 -27.88
C ASP A 20 10.32 0.71 -27.20
N GLU A 21 10.41 0.62 -25.88
CA GLU A 21 11.65 0.84 -25.14
C GLU A 21 11.86 -0.36 -24.21
N ASP A 22 13.02 -1.02 -24.32
CA ASP A 22 13.50 -2.06 -23.40
C ASP A 22 13.77 -1.42 -22.02
N GLU A 23 12.70 -1.07 -21.31
CA GLU A 23 12.73 -0.71 -19.90
C GLU A 23 13.05 -1.98 -19.12
N ASP A 24 14.16 -1.98 -18.37
CA ASP A 24 14.44 -2.93 -17.30
C ASP A 24 13.14 -3.13 -16.49
N HIS A 25 12.40 -4.21 -16.75
CA HIS A 25 11.20 -4.58 -16.00
C HIS A 25 11.65 -5.10 -14.63
N ARG A 26 12.24 -4.21 -13.81
CA ARG A 26 12.42 -4.45 -12.39
C ARG A 26 11.03 -4.70 -11.83
N PRO A 27 10.72 -5.90 -11.30
CA PRO A 27 9.41 -6.16 -10.76
C PRO A 27 9.17 -5.11 -9.66
N ALA A 28 8.10 -4.34 -9.83
CA ALA A 28 7.71 -3.32 -8.86
C ALA A 28 7.70 -3.93 -7.45
N ALA A 29 8.11 -3.16 -6.45
CA ALA A 29 8.04 -3.57 -5.06
C ALA A 29 6.65 -4.13 -4.77
N CYS A 30 6.59 -5.44 -4.54
CA CYS A 30 5.33 -6.15 -4.41
C CYS A 30 5.09 -6.47 -2.94
N PHE A 31 3.91 -6.08 -2.48
CA PHE A 31 3.42 -6.35 -1.14
C PHE A 31 2.17 -7.20 -1.23
N ARG A 32 2.16 -8.30 -0.48
CA ARG A 32 0.98 -9.14 -0.30
C ARG A 32 0.83 -9.48 1.18
N ALA A 33 -0.35 -9.22 1.70
CA ALA A 33 -0.72 -9.65 3.04
C ALA A 33 -2.13 -10.24 3.08
N GLN A 34 -2.34 -11.23 3.96
CA GLN A 34 -3.64 -11.85 4.18
C GLN A 34 -3.92 -11.97 5.67
N LEU A 35 -5.11 -11.53 6.11
CA LEU A 35 -5.57 -11.71 7.48
C LEU A 35 -6.49 -12.92 7.57
N SER A 36 -6.37 -13.67 8.68
CA SER A 36 -7.33 -14.75 9.03
C SER A 36 -8.70 -14.19 9.42
N ASN A 37 -8.71 -13.00 10.02
CA ASN A 37 -9.92 -12.32 10.47
C ASN A 37 -9.78 -10.80 10.29
N ALA A 38 -10.61 -10.23 9.41
CA ALA A 38 -10.57 -8.80 9.11
C ALA A 38 -11.23 -7.91 10.19
N GLN A 39 -11.98 -8.47 11.14
CA GLN A 39 -12.75 -7.67 12.12
C GLN A 39 -11.85 -6.79 13.00
N VAL A 40 -10.74 -7.34 13.49
CA VAL A 40 -9.79 -6.59 14.32
C VAL A 40 -9.18 -5.44 13.53
N PHE A 41 -8.82 -5.69 12.28
CA PHE A 41 -8.25 -4.70 11.37
C PHE A 41 -9.24 -3.56 11.10
N VAL A 42 -10.46 -3.90 10.66
CA VAL A 42 -11.52 -2.91 10.36
C VAL A 42 -11.91 -2.10 11.59
N SER A 43 -12.07 -2.76 12.75
CA SER A 43 -12.46 -2.09 14.00
C SER A 43 -11.38 -1.10 14.46
N THR A 44 -10.11 -1.47 14.33
CA THR A 44 -8.98 -0.60 14.67
C THR A 44 -8.94 0.62 13.75
N LEU A 45 -9.08 0.45 12.42
CA LEU A 45 -9.08 1.57 11.48
C LEU A 45 -10.28 2.52 11.69
N LYS A 46 -11.46 1.98 12.02
CA LYS A 46 -12.62 2.79 12.39
C LYS A 46 -12.37 3.62 13.65
N GLY A 47 -11.73 3.03 14.66
CA GLY A 47 -11.32 3.75 15.87
C GLY A 47 -10.32 4.87 15.57
N LEU A 48 -9.34 4.58 14.70
CA LEU A 48 -8.29 5.53 14.30
C LEU A 48 -8.83 6.76 13.57
N ALA A 49 -9.83 6.55 12.70
CA ALA A 49 -10.48 7.61 11.93
C ALA A 49 -11.16 8.66 12.84
N SER A 50 -11.63 8.24 14.02
CA SER A 50 -12.28 9.07 15.05
C SER A 50 -13.43 10.00 14.57
N GLY A 51 -13.90 9.86 13.33
CA GLY A 51 -14.96 10.67 12.71
C GLY A 51 -14.55 12.09 12.29
N LYS A 52 -13.25 12.43 12.31
CA LYS A 52 -12.77 13.77 11.95
C LYS A 52 -12.63 13.93 10.43
N LYS A 53 -13.08 15.06 9.89
CA LYS A 53 -13.14 15.31 8.44
C LYS A 53 -11.83 15.79 7.82
N ASP A 54 -10.94 16.30 8.66
CA ASP A 54 -9.68 16.96 8.34
C ASP A 54 -8.47 16.07 8.67
N GLN A 55 -8.71 14.77 8.83
CA GLN A 55 -7.68 13.80 9.18
C GLN A 55 -7.07 13.16 7.94
N HIS A 56 -5.75 13.14 7.90
CA HIS A 56 -4.95 12.42 6.91
C HIS A 56 -4.43 11.12 7.53
N ALA A 57 -4.36 10.04 6.75
CA ALA A 57 -3.84 8.76 7.19
C ALA A 57 -2.66 8.33 6.32
N ASN A 58 -1.53 8.05 6.97
CA ASN A 58 -0.37 7.45 6.33
C ASN A 58 -0.23 5.99 6.78
N CYS A 59 0.07 5.12 5.83
CA CYS A 59 0.35 3.72 6.07
C CYS A 59 1.79 3.43 5.63
N SER A 60 2.64 3.02 6.57
CA SER A 60 4.00 2.55 6.30
C SER A 60 4.07 1.04 6.48
N ILE A 61 4.73 0.36 5.55
CA ILE A 61 4.88 -1.10 5.52
C ILE A 61 6.38 -1.42 5.54
N ASP A 62 6.79 -2.33 6.41
CA ASP A 62 8.17 -2.79 6.57
C ASP A 62 8.25 -4.29 6.90
N ASP A 63 9.44 -4.80 7.19
CA ASP A 63 9.65 -6.19 7.61
C ASP A 63 8.94 -6.55 8.94
N LYS A 64 8.63 -5.55 9.77
CA LYS A 64 8.00 -5.72 11.09
C LYS A 64 6.48 -5.68 11.01
N GLY A 65 5.91 -5.10 9.97
CA GLY A 65 4.48 -5.13 9.70
C GLY A 65 3.97 -3.85 9.06
N MET A 66 2.79 -3.43 9.50
CA MET A 66 2.07 -2.28 8.94
C MET A 66 1.74 -1.29 10.05
N ARG A 67 2.09 -0.02 9.85
CA ARG A 67 1.82 1.06 10.78
C ARG A 67 0.95 2.13 10.13
N PHE A 68 -0.13 2.49 10.82
CA PHE A 68 -0.99 3.59 10.46
C PHE A 68 -0.75 4.75 11.42
N VAL A 69 -0.57 5.94 10.86
CA VAL A 69 -0.52 7.18 11.62
C VAL A 69 -1.55 8.12 11.03
N THR A 70 -2.41 8.66 11.87
CA THR A 70 -3.36 9.70 11.48
C THR A 70 -2.93 11.04 12.02
N THR A 71 -3.02 12.08 11.18
CA THR A 71 -2.65 13.46 11.51
C THR A 71 -3.76 14.42 11.12
N ASP A 72 -3.80 15.60 11.72
CA ASP A 72 -4.62 16.72 11.20
C ASP A 72 -3.91 17.50 10.08
N VAL A 73 -4.54 18.60 9.66
CA VAL A 73 -4.01 19.54 8.65
C VAL A 73 -2.71 20.21 9.08
N ALA A 74 -2.49 20.38 10.39
CA ALA A 74 -1.26 20.90 10.95
C ALA A 74 -0.18 19.80 11.14
N GLN A 75 -0.45 18.59 10.65
CA GLN A 75 0.39 17.39 10.81
C GLN A 75 0.57 16.93 12.27
N ALA A 76 -0.28 17.37 13.20
CA ALA A 76 -0.26 16.86 14.56
C ALA A 76 -0.83 15.44 14.60
N ILE A 77 -0.14 14.53 15.29
CA ILE A 77 -0.56 13.12 15.41
C ILE A 77 -1.84 13.02 16.24
N GLN A 78 -2.85 12.38 15.67
CA GLN A 78 -4.15 12.15 16.30
C GLN A 78 -4.40 10.69 16.65
N GLY A 79 -3.71 9.75 15.98
CA GLY A 79 -3.86 8.33 16.21
C GLY A 79 -2.71 7.53 15.63
N CYS A 80 -2.43 6.38 16.24
CA CYS A 80 -1.44 5.43 15.76
C CYS A 80 -1.92 4.00 16.00
N ALA A 81 -1.79 3.14 14.99
CA ALA A 81 -2.02 1.71 15.11
C ALA A 81 -0.91 0.94 14.42
N THR A 82 -0.53 -0.21 14.97
CA THR A 82 0.52 -1.05 14.41
C THR A 82 0.05 -2.49 14.40
N PHE A 83 0.13 -3.12 13.24
CA PHE A 83 -0.15 -4.52 13.01
C PHE A 83 1.18 -5.21 12.74
N ASN A 84 1.62 -6.02 13.69
CA ASN A 84 2.83 -6.81 13.51
C ASN A 84 2.62 -7.86 12.40
N TYR A 85 3.65 -8.16 11.60
CA TYR A 85 3.55 -9.15 10.51
C TYR A 85 2.98 -10.51 10.96
N LYS A 86 3.18 -10.90 12.23
CA LYS A 86 2.65 -12.13 12.82
C LYS A 86 1.12 -12.20 12.91
N VAL A 87 0.41 -11.08 12.78
CA VAL A 87 -1.07 -11.11 12.76
C VAL A 87 -1.62 -11.54 11.39
N PHE A 88 -0.77 -11.59 10.37
CA PHE A 88 -1.14 -11.96 9.01
C PHE A 88 -0.81 -13.45 8.78
N GLN A 89 -1.71 -14.14 8.07
CA GLN A 89 -1.47 -15.49 7.56
C GLN A 89 -0.44 -15.51 6.43
N ILE A 90 -0.44 -14.46 5.62
CA ILE A 90 0.54 -14.23 4.54
C ILE A 90 1.11 -12.84 4.77
N TRP A 91 2.44 -12.73 4.71
CA TRP A 91 3.17 -11.47 4.72
C TRP A 91 4.37 -11.60 3.79
N GLU A 92 4.23 -11.08 2.58
CA GLU A 92 5.26 -11.10 1.54
C GLU A 92 5.56 -9.64 1.18
N LEU A 93 6.80 -9.22 1.43
CA LEU A 93 7.30 -7.90 1.11
C LEU A 93 8.58 -8.06 0.31
N ASN A 94 8.49 -7.91 -1.01
CA ASN A 94 9.65 -7.96 -1.88
C ASN A 94 10.22 -6.55 -2.02
N GLN A 95 11.17 -6.21 -1.15
CA GLN A 95 11.99 -5.02 -1.31
C GLN A 95 13.13 -5.37 -2.27
N GLN A 96 13.03 -4.96 -3.54
CA GLN A 96 14.21 -4.93 -4.41
C GLN A 96 14.95 -3.61 -4.19
N GLY A 97 16.22 -3.69 -3.77
CA GLY A 97 17.15 -2.56 -3.75
C GLY A 97 17.60 -2.12 -2.36
N GLN A 98 18.23 -3.00 -1.59
CA GLN A 98 19.39 -2.58 -0.81
C GLN A 98 20.57 -3.35 -1.40
N GLY A 99 21.47 -2.62 -2.05
CA GLY A 99 22.71 -3.17 -2.57
C GLY A 99 23.46 -3.84 -1.45
N GLU A 100 23.93 -5.04 -1.73
CA GLU A 100 25.12 -5.58 -1.09
C GLU A 100 26.24 -4.57 -1.42
N GLU A 101 26.51 -3.62 -0.51
CA GLU A 101 27.78 -2.90 -0.53
C GLU A 101 28.83 -3.96 -0.17
N GLU A 102 29.52 -4.47 -1.20
CA GLU A 102 30.73 -5.26 -1.04
C GLU A 102 31.75 -4.41 -0.25
N GLU A 103 32.10 -4.86 0.95
CA GLU A 103 33.24 -4.34 1.71
C GLU A 103 34.52 -4.72 0.92
N GLU A 104 35.04 -3.80 0.11
CA GLU A 104 36.43 -3.89 -0.36
C GLU A 104 37.35 -3.52 0.81
N GLU A 105 37.91 -4.55 1.47
CA GLU A 105 39.08 -4.43 2.33
C GLU A 105 40.30 -4.10 1.46
N GLU A 106 40.71 -2.83 1.41
CA GLU A 106 42.07 -2.47 0.96
C GLU A 106 43.05 -2.73 2.10
N GLU A 107 43.75 -3.86 2.04
CA GLU A 107 45.04 -4.06 2.72
C GLU A 107 46.11 -3.21 2.00
N GLU A 108 46.61 -2.15 2.64
CA GLU A 108 47.89 -1.54 2.26
C GLU A 108 49.01 -2.01 3.21
N GLU A 109 50.03 -2.64 2.61
CA GLU A 109 51.34 -3.02 3.18
C GLU A 109 52.21 -1.81 3.58
#